data_AF-A0A2G9T7W1-F1
#
_entry.id   AF-A0A2G9T7W1-F1
#
_cell.length_a   1.000
_cell.length_b   1.000
_cell.length_c   1.000
_cell.angle_alpha   90.00
_cell.angle_beta   90.00
_cell.angle_gamma   90.00
#
_symmetry.space_group_name_H-M   'P 1'
#
loop_
_entity.id
_entity.type
_entity.pdbx_description
1 polymer ?
#
loop_
_entity_poly.entity_id
_entity_poly.type
_entity_poly.pdbx_seq_one_letter_code
_entity_poly.pdbx_strand_id
1 'polypeptide(L)'
;MHELLMYMYSGRSPNIQQMGLELLAAADRFQLPGLKDMADHVLRSGLIVDTACKFLVYADMYNSAELKNEAVKFIAQNINSVIQ
;
A
#
# COMPACT_ATOMS: atom_id res chain seq x y z
N MET A 1 0.97 15.12 1.99
CA MET A 1 -0.22 15.99 1.72
C MET A 1 -0.22 16.61 0.31
N HIS A 2 0.91 17.06 -0.24
CA HIS A 2 0.94 17.66 -1.58
C HIS A 2 0.47 16.70 -2.69
N GLU A 3 0.78 15.40 -2.61
CA GLU A 3 0.34 14.41 -3.61
C GLU A 3 -1.15 14.13 -3.60
N LEU A 4 -1.84 14.23 -2.46
CA LEU A 4 -3.29 14.03 -2.42
C LEU A 4 -4.02 15.19 -3.09
N LEU A 5 -3.54 16.42 -2.90
CA LEU A 5 -3.95 17.60 -3.66
C LEU A 5 -3.64 17.44 -5.14
N MET A 6 -2.45 16.95 -5.49
CA MET A 6 -2.04 16.71 -6.87
C MET A 6 -2.94 15.66 -7.54
N TYR A 7 -3.34 14.62 -6.80
CA TYR A 7 -4.29 13.62 -7.28
C TYR A 7 -5.69 14.20 -7.46
N MET A 8 -6.20 14.99 -6.52
CA MET A 8 -7.49 15.68 -6.71
C MET A 8 -7.49 16.61 -7.92
N TYR A 9 -6.34 17.23 -8.24
CA TYR A 9 -6.25 18.20 -9.32
C TYR A 9 -5.86 17.60 -10.68
N SER A 10 -5.04 16.55 -10.70
CA SER A 10 -4.50 15.93 -11.94
C SER A 10 -4.99 14.49 -12.18
N GLY A 11 -5.66 13.86 -11.21
CA GLY A 11 -6.09 12.46 -11.28
C GLY A 11 -4.94 11.45 -11.33
N ARG A 12 -3.70 11.87 -11.08
CA ARG A 12 -2.49 11.02 -11.15
C ARG A 12 -1.56 11.28 -9.98
N SER A 13 -0.95 10.21 -9.51
CA SER A 13 0.04 10.20 -8.42
C SER A 13 1.28 9.43 -8.87
N PRO A 14 2.26 10.09 -9.51
CA PRO A 14 3.44 9.42 -10.05
C PRO A 14 4.35 8.80 -8.97
N ASN A 15 4.33 9.29 -7.72
CA ASN A 15 5.12 8.69 -6.63
C ASN A 15 4.33 7.70 -5.79
N ILE A 16 3.18 7.21 -6.27
CA ILE A 16 2.38 6.19 -5.56
C ILE A 16 3.16 4.90 -5.29
N GLN A 17 4.24 4.62 -6.06
CA GLN A 17 5.15 3.50 -5.78
C GLN A 17 6.05 3.74 -4.57
N GLN A 18 6.49 4.99 -4.37
CA GLN A 18 7.47 5.35 -3.33
C GLN A 18 6.78 5.83 -2.04
N MET A 19 5.64 6.50 -2.17
CA MET A 19 4.81 7.03 -1.09
C MET A 19 3.45 6.33 -0.98
N GLY A 20 3.31 5.12 -1.55
CA GLY A 20 2.05 4.36 -1.55
C GLY A 20 1.44 4.18 -0.16
N LEU A 21 2.28 4.09 0.88
CA LEU A 21 1.86 4.01 2.29
C LEU A 21 1.24 5.30 2.82
N GLU A 22 1.93 6.43 2.64
CA GLU A 22 1.40 7.75 3.04
C GLU A 22 0.15 8.11 2.24
N LEU A 23 0.10 7.69 0.98
CA LEU A 23 -1.04 7.91 0.11
C LEU A 23 -2.23 7.02 0.49
N LEU A 24 -2.01 5.76 0.88
CA LEU A 24 -3.05 4.88 1.41
C LEU A 24 -3.61 5.42 2.72
N ALA A 25 -2.74 5.91 3.61
CA ALA A 25 -3.13 6.56 4.86
C ALA A 25 -4.04 7.76 4.62
N ALA A 26 -3.66 8.58 3.64
CA ALA A 26 -4.40 9.77 3.29
C ALA A 26 -5.69 9.41 2.52
N ALA A 27 -5.66 8.42 1.63
CA ALA A 27 -6.85 7.92 0.93
C ALA A 27 -7.90 7.40 1.90
N ASP A 28 -7.48 6.67 2.94
CA ASP A 28 -8.37 6.15 3.97
C ASP A 28 -8.94 7.29 4.83
N ARG A 29 -8.07 8.21 5.28
CA ARG A 29 -8.47 9.40 6.06
C ARG A 29 -9.42 10.34 5.33
N PHE A 30 -9.25 10.50 4.02
CA PHE A 30 -10.09 11.37 3.17
C PHE A 30 -11.21 10.58 2.46
N GLN A 31 -11.37 9.28 2.74
CA GLN A 31 -12.34 8.38 2.10
C GLN A 31 -12.37 8.50 0.58
N LEU A 32 -11.19 8.41 -0.06
CA LEU A 32 -11.01 8.43 -1.51
C LEU A 32 -10.84 7.01 -2.05
N PRO A 33 -11.93 6.30 -2.41
CA PRO A 33 -11.85 4.90 -2.85
C PRO A 33 -11.00 4.71 -4.12
N GLY A 34 -11.03 5.66 -5.07
CA GLY A 34 -10.21 5.56 -6.29
C GLY A 34 -8.70 5.65 -6.03
N LEU A 35 -8.30 6.45 -5.02
CA LEU A 35 -6.91 6.53 -4.59
C LEU A 35 -6.48 5.28 -3.83
N LYS A 36 -7.41 4.73 -3.02
CA LYS A 36 -7.20 3.50 -2.25
C LYS A 36 -6.97 2.32 -3.19
N ASP A 37 -7.81 2.15 -4.21
CA ASP A 37 -7.69 1.07 -5.21
C ASP A 37 -6.38 1.16 -5.99
N MET A 38 -6.01 2.37 -6.43
CA MET A 38 -4.76 2.60 -7.16
C MET A 38 -3.53 2.33 -6.28
N ALA A 39 -3.58 2.72 -5.00
CA ALA A 39 -2.52 2.43 -4.05
C ALA A 39 -2.42 0.93 -3.77
N ASP A 40 -3.55 0.23 -3.55
CA ASP A 40 -3.60 -1.21 -3.33
C ASP A 40 -2.93 -1.95 -4.51
N HIS A 41 -3.28 -1.58 -5.75
CA HIS A 41 -2.74 -2.21 -6.95
C HIS A 41 -1.22 -2.02 -7.09
N VAL A 42 -0.71 -0.83 -6.74
CA VAL A 42 0.71 -0.52 -6.79
C VAL A 42 1.49 -1.24 -5.68
N LEU A 43 0.93 -1.26 -4.48
CA LEU A 43 1.50 -1.95 -3.32
C LEU A 43 1.61 -3.45 -3.60
N ARG A 44 0.59 -4.03 -4.26
CA ARG A 44 0.57 -5.41 -4.76
C ARG A 44 1.74 -5.71 -5.71
N SER A 45 2.05 -4.78 -6.62
CA SER A 45 3.15 -4.91 -7.58
C SER A 45 4.53 -4.61 -6.99
N GLY A 46 4.60 -3.86 -5.89
CA GLY A 46 5.84 -3.45 -5.22
C GLY A 46 6.19 -4.27 -3.97
N LEU A 47 5.49 -5.38 -3.73
CA LEU A 47 5.68 -6.22 -2.56
C LEU A 47 7.03 -6.94 -2.65
N ILE A 48 7.96 -6.57 -1.78
CA ILE A 48 9.26 -7.22 -1.59
C ILE A 48 9.41 -7.68 -0.15
N VAL A 49 10.21 -8.73 0.08
CA VAL A 49 10.33 -9.42 1.37
C VAL A 49 10.64 -8.47 2.54
N ASP A 50 11.55 -7.51 2.33
CA ASP A 50 11.95 -6.51 3.35
C ASP A 50 10.81 -5.55 3.73
N THR A 51 10.02 -5.12 2.73
CA THR A 51 8.93 -4.17 2.91
C THR A 51 7.60 -4.85 3.24
N ALA A 52 7.47 -6.16 2.99
CA ALA A 52 6.24 -6.93 3.18
C ALA A 52 5.75 -6.88 4.63
N CYS A 53 6.66 -6.99 5.62
CA CYS A 53 6.32 -6.88 7.03
C CYS A 53 5.76 -5.49 7.38
N LYS A 54 6.36 -4.42 6.85
CA LYS A 54 5.85 -3.05 7.03
C LYS A 54 4.48 -2.91 6.37
N PHE A 55 4.33 -3.35 5.13
CA PHE A 55 3.06 -3.29 4.40
C PHE A 55 1.94 -4.03 5.11
N LEU A 56 2.21 -5.17 5.74
CA LEU A 56 1.21 -5.93 6.49
C LEU A 56 0.68 -5.15 7.71
N VAL A 57 1.57 -4.50 8.47
CA VAL A 57 1.18 -3.63 9.60
C VAL A 57 0.31 -2.47 9.10
N TYR A 58 0.67 -1.86 7.98
CA TYR A 58 -0.12 -0.78 7.40
C TYR A 58 -1.46 -1.26 6.82
N ALA A 59 -1.50 -2.43 6.19
CA ALA A 59 -2.73 -3.04 5.69
C ALA A 59 -3.73 -3.28 6.84
N ASP A 60 -3.22 -3.73 7.99
CA ASP A 60 -3.98 -3.89 9.22
C ASP A 60 -4.48 -2.54 9.74
N MET A 61 -3.61 -1.52 9.75
CA MET A 61 -3.92 -0.16 10.22
C MET A 61 -4.97 0.56 9.37
N TYR A 62 -4.95 0.40 8.04
CA TYR A 62 -5.88 1.04 7.10
C TYR A 62 -7.04 0.12 6.65
N ASN A 63 -7.19 -1.02 7.34
CA ASN A 63 -8.24 -2.01 7.11
C ASN A 63 -8.37 -2.43 5.62
N SER A 64 -7.25 -2.58 4.91
CA SER A 64 -7.23 -3.11 3.54
C SER A 64 -7.10 -4.63 3.59
N ALA A 65 -8.26 -5.31 3.55
CA ALA A 65 -8.32 -6.77 3.67
C ALA A 65 -7.63 -7.51 2.51
N GLU A 66 -7.70 -6.98 1.28
CA GLU A 66 -7.02 -7.55 0.11
C GLU A 66 -5.50 -7.46 0.25
N LEU A 67 -4.97 -6.24 0.45
CA LEU A 67 -3.54 -6.02 0.67
C LEU A 67 -2.98 -6.91 1.79
N LYS A 68 -3.74 -7.04 2.90
CA LYS A 68 -3.34 -7.84 4.05
C LYS A 68 -3.23 -9.32 3.68
N ASN A 69 -4.25 -9.89 3.03
CA ASN A 69 -4.25 -11.31 2.68
C ASN A 69 -3.11 -11.64 1.71
N GLU A 70 -2.82 -10.72 0.80
CA GLU A 70 -1.74 -10.88 -0.16
C GLU A 70 -0.36 -10.73 0.46
N ALA A 71 -0.17 -9.74 1.34
CA ALA A 71 1.06 -9.58 2.12
C ALA A 71 1.32 -10.80 3.00
N VAL A 72 0.29 -11.36 3.67
CA VAL A 72 0.41 -12.61 4.44
C VAL A 72 0.85 -13.76 3.56
N LYS A 73 0.23 -13.95 2.38
CA LYS A 73 0.63 -15.00 1.43
C LYS A 73 2.08 -14.82 0.98
N PHE A 74 2.46 -13.60 0.66
CA PHE A 74 3.81 -13.28 0.19
C PHE A 74 4.86 -13.54 1.27
N ILE A 75 4.59 -13.13 2.51
CA ILE A 75 5.43 -13.43 3.68
C ILE A 75 5.48 -14.94 3.88
N ALA A 76 4.35 -15.65 3.87
CA ALA A 76 4.31 -17.10 4.06
C ALA A 76 5.13 -17.87 3.01
N GLN A 77 5.12 -17.43 1.76
CA GLN A 77 5.94 -18.00 0.69
C GLN A 77 7.43 -17.67 0.84
N ASN A 78 7.75 -16.49 1.38
CA ASN A 78 9.11 -16.02 1.57
C ASN A 78 9.61 -16.19 3.02
N ILE A 79 8.88 -16.93 3.88
CA ILE A 79 9.21 -17.07 5.32
C ILE A 79 10.65 -17.55 5.49
N ASN A 80 11.11 -18.47 4.65
CA ASN A 80 12.49 -18.95 4.67
C ASN A 80 13.54 -17.85 4.41
N SER A 81 13.22 -16.84 3.60
CA SER A 81 14.10 -15.68 3.36
C SER A 81 13.93 -14.56 4.39
N VAL A 82 12.79 -14.49 5.09
CA VAL A 82 12.52 -13.47 6.14
C VAL A 82 13.19 -13.83 7.47
N ILE A 83 13.36 -15.13 7.75
CA ILE A 83 13.85 -15.63 9.05
C ILE A 83 15.36 -15.91 9.10
N GLN A 84 16.08 -15.83 7.97
CA GLN A 84 17.52 -16.13 7.89
C GLN A 84 18.36 -14.87 8.13
#